data_AF-A0A5K1ACM8-F1
#
_entry.id   AF-A0A5K1ACM8-F1
#
_cell.length_a   1.000
_cell.length_b   1.000
_cell.length_c   1.000
_cell.angle_alpha   90.00
_cell.angle_beta   90.00
_cell.angle_gamma   90.00
#
_symmetry.space_group_name_H-M   'P 1'
#
loop_
_entity.id
_entity.type
_entity.pdbx_description
1 polymer ?
#
loop_
_entity_poly.entity_id
_entity_poly.type
_entity_poly.pdbx_seq_one_letter_code
_entity_poly.pdbx_strand_id
1 'polypeptide(L)'
;VPIMLRSSYCTLYQNSEKDLTELGECPYDQGGYFIINGSEKVLIAQEKMSTNHVYVFKKRQPNKYAYVAEVRSMAESQNRPPSSMFVRMLSRTSAKG
;
A
#
# COMPACT_ATOMS: atom_id res chain seq x y z
N VAL A 1 12.09 16.91 -5.43
CA VAL A 1 11.41 15.82 -4.68
C VAL A 1 11.99 15.82 -3.27
N PRO A 2 11.19 15.77 -2.19
CA PRO A 2 11.71 15.66 -0.84
C PRO A 2 12.59 14.41 -0.68
N ILE A 3 13.71 14.54 0.01
CA ILE A 3 14.66 13.44 0.25
C ILE A 3 14.38 12.86 1.64
N MET A 4 14.30 11.53 1.74
CA MET A 4 14.18 10.84 3.01
C MET A 4 15.54 10.87 3.73
N LEU A 5 15.55 11.23 5.01
CA LEU A 5 16.76 11.30 5.82
C LEU A 5 17.43 9.91 5.88
N ARG A 6 18.75 9.88 5.71
CA ARG A 6 19.59 8.66 5.62
C ARG A 6 19.30 7.71 4.45
N SER A 7 18.49 8.10 3.47
CA SER A 7 18.39 7.37 2.19
C SER A 7 19.66 7.53 1.35
N SER A 8 19.85 6.70 0.31
CA SER A 8 21.03 6.73 -0.57
C SER A 8 21.27 8.06 -1.29
N TYR A 9 20.29 8.96 -1.32
CA TYR A 9 20.38 10.30 -1.91
C TYR A 9 20.49 11.41 -0.87
N CYS A 10 20.53 11.08 0.42
CA CYS A 10 20.69 12.03 1.51
C CYS A 10 22.18 12.31 1.76
N THR A 11 22.52 13.56 2.09
CA THR A 11 23.89 13.98 2.45
C THR A 11 24.46 13.23 3.66
N LEU A 12 23.61 12.69 4.53
CA LEU A 12 24.00 11.92 5.72
C LEU A 12 24.22 10.42 5.43
N TYR A 13 24.06 9.99 4.18
CA TYR A 13 24.17 8.57 3.81
C TYR A 13 25.59 8.06 4.02
N GLN A 14 25.73 6.97 4.79
CA GLN A 14 27.02 6.32 5.11
C GLN A 14 28.04 7.19 5.85
N ASN A 15 27.63 8.31 6.44
CA ASN A 15 28.48 9.06 7.36
C ASN A 15 28.82 8.22 8.59
N SER A 16 30.03 8.34 9.11
CA SER A 16 30.39 7.71 10.37
C SER A 16 29.70 8.41 11.55
N GLU A 17 29.59 7.74 12.70
CA GLU A 17 29.04 8.36 13.92
C GLU A 17 29.79 9.64 14.32
N LYS A 18 31.09 9.67 14.05
CA LYS A 18 31.94 10.85 14.27
C LYS A 18 31.53 11.99 13.34
N ASP A 19 31.42 11.74 12.04
CA ASP A 19 31.03 12.76 11.05
C ASP A 19 29.63 13.31 11.32
N LEU A 20 28.70 12.44 11.73
CA LEU A 20 27.35 12.84 12.14
C LEU A 20 27.39 13.79 13.35
N THR A 21 28.18 13.44 14.36
CA THR A 21 28.34 14.27 15.56
C THR A 21 28.97 15.64 15.22
N GLU A 22 29.96 15.67 14.33
CA GLU A 22 30.59 16.91 13.85
C GLU A 22 29.62 17.80 13.06
N LEU A 23 28.65 17.21 12.38
CA LEU A 23 27.57 17.90 11.67
C LEU A 23 26.42 18.36 12.60
N GLY A 24 26.48 18.02 13.90
CA GLY A 24 25.43 18.33 14.87
C GLY A 24 24.23 17.38 14.80
N GLU A 25 24.36 16.26 14.11
CA GLU A 25 23.34 15.23 13.99
C GLU A 25 23.47 14.17 15.09
N CYS A 26 22.35 13.53 15.44
CA CYS A 26 22.36 12.43 16.40
C CYS A 26 22.81 11.13 15.72
N PRO A 27 23.88 10.44 16.20
CA PRO A 27 24.28 9.16 15.61
C PRO A 27 23.21 8.07 15.74
N TYR A 28 22.39 8.14 16.80
CA TYR A 28 21.32 7.19 17.10
C TYR A 28 20.01 7.41 16.33
N ASP A 29 19.84 8.56 15.68
CA ASP A 29 18.69 8.75 14.78
C ASP A 29 18.72 7.65 13.69
N GLN A 30 17.59 7.04 13.36
CA GLN A 30 17.53 5.99 12.33
C GLN A 30 17.16 6.55 10.95
N GLY A 31 16.75 7.82 10.87
CA GLY A 31 16.22 8.41 9.64
C GLY A 31 14.91 7.73 9.22
N GLY A 32 14.66 7.66 7.90
CA GLY A 32 13.42 7.06 7.38
C GLY A 32 12.20 8.00 7.35
N TYR A 33 12.42 9.27 7.66
CA TYR A 33 11.41 10.33 7.63
C TYR A 33 11.83 11.47 6.71
N PHE A 34 10.90 12.40 6.46
CA PHE A 34 11.10 13.58 5.64
C PHE A 34 10.99 14.83 6.51
N ILE A 35 11.82 15.83 6.21
CA ILE A 35 11.69 17.17 6.81
C ILE A 35 10.98 18.05 5.79
N ILE A 36 9.74 18.45 6.08
CA ILE A 36 8.91 19.31 5.22
C ILE A 36 8.53 20.55 6.02
N ASN A 37 8.90 21.74 5.52
CA ASN A 37 8.66 23.02 6.19
C ASN A 37 9.16 23.03 7.66
N GLY A 38 10.33 22.44 7.92
CA GLY A 38 10.92 22.37 9.25
C GLY A 38 10.28 21.35 10.20
N SER A 39 9.30 20.56 9.74
CA SER A 39 8.66 19.50 10.54
C SER A 39 8.99 18.11 10.00
N GLU A 40 9.21 17.17 10.91
CA GLU A 40 9.40 15.76 10.60
C GLU A 40 8.07 15.10 10.20
N LYS A 41 8.11 14.26 9.16
CA LYS A 41 6.97 13.56 8.59
C LYS A 41 7.38 12.14 8.20
N VAL A 42 6.63 11.16 8.67
CA VAL A 42 6.81 9.74 8.32
C VAL A 42 5.64 9.29 7.45
N LEU A 43 5.91 8.48 6.43
CA LEU A 43 4.87 7.81 5.67
C LEU A 43 4.42 6.56 6.42
N ILE A 44 3.13 6.47 6.74
CA ILE A 44 2.54 5.30 7.39
C ILE A 44 2.05 4.33 6.30
N ALA A 45 2.56 3.11 6.33
CA ALA A 45 2.13 2.04 5.43
C ALA A 45 0.62 1.83 5.53
N GLN A 46 -0.03 1.67 4.38
CA GLN A 46 -1.47 1.45 4.28
C GLN A 46 -1.74 0.02 3.85
N GLU A 47 -2.46 -0.72 4.67
CA GLU A 47 -2.91 -2.07 4.32
C GLU A 47 -4.03 -2.01 3.27
N LYS A 48 -3.96 -2.87 2.26
CA LYS A 48 -4.97 -3.03 1.22
C LYS A 48 -5.09 -4.49 0.83
N MET A 49 -6.28 -4.89 0.36
CA MET A 49 -6.50 -6.21 -0.25
C MET A 49 -5.53 -6.44 -1.41
N SER A 50 -4.91 -7.62 -1.45
CA SER A 50 -3.97 -7.97 -2.51
C SER A 50 -4.66 -7.99 -3.88
N THR A 51 -4.00 -7.41 -4.89
CA THR A 51 -4.44 -7.40 -6.29
C THR A 51 -4.04 -8.68 -6.99
N ASN A 52 -4.60 -8.94 -8.18
CA ASN A 52 -4.32 -10.12 -8.99
C ASN A 52 -4.63 -11.46 -8.29
N HIS A 53 -5.45 -11.43 -7.23
CA HIS A 53 -5.95 -12.58 -6.52
C HIS A 53 -7.49 -12.65 -6.62
N VAL A 54 -8.03 -13.85 -6.83
CA VAL A 54 -9.48 -14.06 -6.92
C VAL A 54 -10.04 -14.33 -5.54
N TYR A 55 -10.94 -13.47 -5.07
CA TYR A 55 -11.65 -13.64 -3.81
C TYR A 55 -13.07 -14.12 -4.08
N VAL A 56 -13.48 -15.21 -3.43
CA VAL A 56 -14.84 -15.76 -3.56
C VAL A 56 -15.60 -15.55 -2.26
N PHE A 57 -16.67 -14.75 -2.34
CA PHE A 57 -17.52 -14.43 -1.20
C PHE A 57 -18.86 -15.16 -1.30
N LYS A 58 -19.19 -15.97 -0.29
CA LYS A 58 -20.54 -16.49 -0.10
C LYS A 58 -21.45 -15.38 0.44
N LYS A 59 -22.58 -15.14 -0.22
CA LYS A 59 -23.55 -14.11 0.22
C LYS A 59 -24.61 -14.74 1.11
N ARG A 60 -24.94 -14.05 2.21
CA ARG A 60 -26.04 -14.43 3.11
C ARG A 60 -27.38 -14.21 2.40
N GLN A 61 -28.28 -15.19 2.51
CA GLN A 61 -29.62 -15.10 1.94
C GLN A 61 -30.53 -14.19 2.79
N PRO A 62 -31.47 -13.43 2.19
CA PRO A 62 -32.02 -13.53 0.82
C PRO A 62 -31.32 -12.60 -0.20
N ASN A 63 -30.19 -13.02 -0.78
CA ASN A 63 -29.48 -12.24 -1.79
C ASN A 63 -29.73 -12.84 -3.18
N LYS A 64 -29.87 -11.99 -4.21
CA LYS A 64 -30.00 -12.42 -5.61
C LYS A 64 -28.86 -13.37 -6.03
N TYR A 65 -27.69 -13.21 -5.45
CA TYR A 65 -26.52 -14.06 -5.73
C TYR A 65 -26.20 -14.97 -4.54
N ALA A 66 -25.84 -16.22 -4.81
CA ALA A 66 -25.33 -17.14 -3.80
C ALA A 66 -23.82 -16.91 -3.53
N TYR A 67 -23.06 -16.64 -4.59
CA TYR A 67 -21.63 -16.39 -4.55
C TYR A 67 -21.27 -15.22 -5.46
N VAL A 68 -20.28 -14.43 -5.04
CA VAL A 68 -19.65 -13.38 -5.84
C VAL A 68 -18.14 -13.60 -5.80
N ALA A 69 -17.54 -13.88 -6.94
CA ALA A 69 -16.10 -13.83 -7.11
C ALA A 69 -15.70 -12.42 -7.58
N GLU A 70 -14.68 -11.84 -6.97
CA GLU A 70 -14.09 -10.55 -7.31
C GLU A 70 -12.59 -10.73 -7.56
N VAL A 71 -12.08 -10.08 -8.60
CA VAL A 71 -10.63 -9.89 -8.81
C VAL A 71 -10.37 -8.42 -9.12
N ARG A 72 -9.33 -7.85 -8.51
CA ARG A 72 -8.82 -6.52 -8.80
C ARG A 72 -7.49 -6.64 -9.51
N SER A 73 -7.48 -6.47 -10.81
CA SER A 73 -6.31 -6.67 -11.65
C SER A 73 -5.47 -5.39 -11.75
N MET A 74 -4.16 -5.51 -11.56
CA MET A 74 -3.23 -4.39 -11.65
C MET A 74 -1.97 -4.85 -12.40
N ALA A 75 -1.63 -4.16 -13.49
CA ALA A 75 -0.40 -4.44 -14.23
C ALA A 75 0.81 -3.95 -13.43
N GLU A 76 1.85 -4.78 -13.34
CA GLU A 76 3.02 -4.55 -12.48
C GLU A 76 3.82 -3.29 -12.84
N SER A 77 3.90 -2.96 -14.12
CA SER A 77 4.71 -1.85 -14.64
C SER A 77 3.95 -0.55 -14.85
N GLN A 78 2.64 -0.50 -14.55
CA GLN A 78 1.81 0.67 -14.81
C GLN A 78 1.19 1.22 -13.55
N ASN A 79 1.37 2.53 -13.33
CA ASN A 79 0.68 3.26 -12.26
C ASN A 79 -0.77 3.59 -12.68
N ARG A 80 -1.55 2.55 -13.00
CA ARG A 80 -2.99 2.64 -13.29
C ARG A 80 -3.79 2.08 -12.11
N PRO A 81 -4.94 2.68 -11.77
CA PRO A 81 -5.83 2.13 -10.77
C PRO A 81 -6.20 0.66 -11.10
N PRO A 82 -6.36 -0.21 -10.09
CA PRO A 82 -6.76 -1.59 -10.32
C PRO A 82 -8.12 -1.68 -11.04
N SER A 83 -8.20 -2.52 -12.06
CA SER A 83 -9.43 -2.80 -12.79
C SER A 83 -10.18 -3.93 -12.09
N SER A 84 -11.46 -3.72 -11.76
CA SER A 84 -12.26 -4.71 -11.02
C SER A 84 -13.13 -5.55 -11.96
N MET A 85 -13.15 -6.87 -11.73
CA MET A 85 -14.03 -7.80 -12.43
C MET A 85 -14.82 -8.64 -11.43
N PHE A 86 -16.09 -8.93 -11.75
CA PHE A 86 -16.98 -9.72 -10.92
C PHE A 86 -17.60 -10.88 -11.71
N VAL A 87 -17.61 -12.06 -11.11
CA VAL A 87 -18.43 -13.21 -11.56
C VAL A 87 -19.45 -13.50 -10.48
N ARG A 88 -20.74 -13.54 -10.85
CA ARG A 88 -21.85 -13.65 -9.89
C ARG A 88 -22.70 -14.88 -10.20
N MET A 89 -22.86 -15.75 -9.22
CA MET A 89 -23.72 -16.92 -9.30
C MET A 89 -25.10 -16.57 -8.73
N LEU A 90 -26.16 -16.68 -9.54
CA LEU A 90 -27.54 -16.48 -9.08
C LEU A 90 -27.91 -17.47 -7.96
N SER A 91 -28.70 -17.02 -7.00
CA SER A 91 -29.26 -17.90 -5.98
C SER A 91 -30.33 -18.80 -6.59
N ARG A 92 -30.46 -20.03 -6.07
CA ARG A 92 -31.43 -21.03 -6.56
C ARG A 92 -32.88 -20.55 -6.43
N THR A 93 -33.17 -19.70 -5.46
CA THR A 93 -34.47 -19.07 -5.25
C THR A 93 -34.78 -17.99 -6.28
N SER A 94 -33.75 -17.31 -6.83
CA SER A 94 -33.91 -16.29 -7.87
C SER A 94 -33.78 -16.84 -9.31
N ALA A 95 -33.41 -18.10 -9.49
CA ALA A 95 -33.27 -18.74 -10.81
C ALA A 95 -34.57 -19.34 -11.36
N LYS A 96 -35.64 -19.42 -10.54
CA LYS A 96 -36.98 -19.81 -10.97
C LYS A 96 -37.81 -18.55 -11.23
N GLY A 97 -37.66 -17.99 -12.43
CA GLY A 97 -38.38 -16.80 -12.91
C GLY A 97 -38.00 -16.53 -14.35
#